data_AF-A0AAV7UU88-F1
#
_entry.id   AF-A0AAV7UU88-F1
#
_cell.length_a   1.000
_cell.length_b   1.000
_cell.length_c   1.000
_cell.angle_alpha   90.00
_cell.angle_beta   90.00
_cell.angle_gamma   90.00
#
_symmetry.space_group_name_H-M   'P 1'
#
loop_
_entity.id
_entity.type
_entity.pdbx_description
1 polymer ?
#
loop_
_entity_poly.entity_id
_entity_poly.type
_entity_poly.pdbx_seq_one_letter_code
_entity_poly.pdbx_strand_id
1 'polypeptide(L)'
;MSWDYTETQQLLHSMGDLSVAPAQTEVNALNVETVPPSPSLHLIYQTITSQHKQTQRDSKKARVATKQLQVAVSKVAKTCSEIGERIAAIECRADALESDHGAVTKQAAMHESQLSDIQWKVEDFENRQRRNNLRLMGIQEGVEGQDSRAFIIRLLKAALPEQTGWDWEKEIQRAHRFPLQMGSYACKGCGRKRMGEAIWAPFAQWLGCEQASSYAPFQRS
;
A
#
# COMPACT_ATOMS: atom_id res chain seq x y z
N MET A 1 -1.65 -1.07 -30.98
CA MET A 1 -2.91 -1.75 -30.63
C MET A 1 -3.63 -2.05 -31.93
N SER A 2 -3.53 -3.30 -32.37
CA SER A 2 -4.10 -3.84 -33.61
C SER A 2 -5.55 -4.23 -33.33
N TRP A 3 -6.50 -3.71 -34.11
CA TRP A 3 -7.90 -4.14 -34.05
C TRP A 3 -8.10 -5.22 -35.11
N ASP A 4 -8.33 -6.45 -34.67
CA ASP A 4 -8.59 -7.61 -35.53
C ASP A 4 -10.02 -7.57 -36.08
N TYR A 5 -10.15 -7.71 -37.40
CA TYR A 5 -11.39 -7.53 -38.15
C TYR A 5 -12.07 -8.89 -38.43
N THR A 6 -12.33 -9.68 -37.39
CA THR A 6 -12.81 -11.07 -37.56
C THR A 6 -14.09 -11.43 -36.80
N GLU A 7 -14.66 -10.51 -36.02
CA GLU A 7 -15.82 -10.83 -35.15
C GLU A 7 -17.19 -10.40 -35.70
N THR A 8 -17.28 -9.94 -36.96
CA THR A 8 -18.56 -9.54 -37.57
C THR A 8 -19.15 -10.57 -38.54
N GLN A 9 -18.53 -11.74 -38.71
CA GLN A 9 -19.00 -12.79 -39.63
C GLN A 9 -19.81 -13.92 -38.96
N GLN A 10 -19.98 -13.92 -37.63
CA GLN A 10 -20.70 -15.00 -36.92
C GLN A 10 -22.18 -14.71 -36.60
N LEU A 11 -22.72 -13.55 -36.98
CA LEU A 11 -24.15 -13.20 -36.74
C LEU A 11 -25.03 -13.21 -38.00
N LEU A 12 -24.58 -13.87 -39.08
CA LEU A 12 -25.35 -14.01 -40.33
C LEU A 12 -25.75 -15.46 -40.68
N HIS A 13 -25.44 -16.43 -39.82
CA HIS A 13 -25.72 -17.86 -40.08
C HIS A 13 -26.78 -18.52 -39.18
N SER A 14 -27.54 -17.77 -38.37
CA SER A 14 -28.53 -18.37 -37.43
C SER A 14 -30.01 -18.03 -37.67
N MET A 15 -30.41 -17.57 -38.87
CA MET A 15 -31.83 -17.33 -39.16
C MET A 15 -32.30 -17.92 -40.50
N GLY A 16 -31.75 -19.08 -40.88
CA GLY A 16 -32.35 -19.96 -41.88
C GLY A 16 -32.85 -21.21 -41.17
N ASP A 17 -34.17 -21.31 -41.00
CA ASP A 17 -34.97 -22.55 -41.03
C ASP A 17 -36.31 -22.32 -40.32
N LEU A 18 -37.30 -21.88 -41.09
CA LEU A 18 -38.70 -22.16 -40.79
C LEU A 18 -39.26 -22.99 -41.95
N SER A 19 -39.24 -24.30 -41.70
CA SER A 19 -39.95 -25.33 -42.44
C SER A 19 -41.42 -24.96 -42.61
N VAL A 20 -41.89 -24.88 -43.86
CA VAL A 20 -43.30 -24.78 -44.23
C VAL A 20 -43.74 -26.16 -44.71
N ALA A 21 -44.64 -26.78 -43.96
CA ALA A 21 -45.27 -28.07 -44.29
C ALA A 21 -46.14 -27.96 -45.57
N PRO A 22 -46.30 -29.05 -46.35
CA PRO A 22 -47.13 -29.03 -47.54
C PRO A 22 -48.62 -29.08 -47.16
N ALA A 23 -49.33 -27.97 -47.36
CA ALA A 23 -50.78 -27.94 -47.25
C ALA A 23 -51.40 -28.67 -48.46
N GLN A 24 -52.32 -29.58 -48.15
CA GLN A 24 -53.06 -30.41 -49.10
C GLN A 24 -53.95 -29.55 -50.00
N THR A 25 -53.89 -29.83 -51.30
CA THR A 25 -54.87 -29.42 -52.31
C THR A 25 -56.23 -30.05 -52.01
N GLU A 26 -57.13 -29.29 -51.39
CA GLU A 26 -58.57 -29.48 -51.52
C GLU A 26 -59.11 -28.42 -52.48
N VAL A 27 -59.54 -28.91 -53.63
CA VAL A 27 -60.35 -28.22 -54.63
C VAL A 27 -61.66 -27.79 -53.98
N ASN A 28 -61.71 -26.54 -53.52
CA ASN A 28 -62.94 -25.88 -53.11
C ASN A 28 -63.39 -24.88 -54.17
N ALA A 29 -64.70 -24.90 -54.39
CA ALA A 29 -65.44 -24.27 -55.47
C ALA A 29 -65.06 -22.80 -55.71
N LEU A 30 -65.14 -22.41 -56.99
CA LEU A 30 -65.24 -21.06 -57.52
C LEU A 30 -65.78 -20.04 -56.50
N ASN A 31 -64.89 -19.47 -55.69
CA ASN A 31 -65.12 -18.18 -55.08
C ASN A 31 -64.33 -17.21 -55.93
N VAL A 32 -65.05 -16.52 -56.82
CA VAL A 32 -64.55 -15.33 -57.50
C VAL A 32 -64.10 -14.40 -56.39
N GLU A 33 -62.80 -14.35 -56.11
CA GLU A 33 -62.22 -13.24 -55.36
C GLU A 33 -62.55 -12.01 -56.19
N THR A 34 -63.61 -11.32 -55.75
CA THR A 34 -63.99 -10.02 -56.24
C THR A 34 -62.75 -9.16 -56.13
N VAL A 35 -62.13 -8.87 -57.27
CA VAL A 35 -61.15 -7.79 -57.38
C VAL A 35 -61.79 -6.61 -56.64
N PRO A 36 -61.18 -6.11 -55.55
CA PRO A 36 -61.79 -5.06 -54.77
C PRO A 36 -62.12 -3.91 -55.73
N PRO A 37 -63.33 -3.32 -55.66
CA PRO A 37 -63.73 -2.29 -56.60
C PRO A 37 -62.64 -1.20 -56.58
N SER A 38 -62.11 -0.90 -57.77
CA SER A 38 -61.10 0.14 -57.94
C SER A 38 -61.57 1.38 -57.17
N PRO A 39 -60.79 1.86 -56.17
CA PRO A 39 -61.24 2.91 -55.30
C PRO A 39 -61.58 4.15 -56.13
N SER A 40 -62.72 4.77 -55.85
CA SER A 40 -63.10 5.98 -56.55
C SER A 40 -62.00 7.04 -56.37
N LEU A 41 -61.71 7.81 -57.42
CA LEU A 41 -60.67 8.85 -57.40
C LEU A 41 -60.76 9.78 -56.19
N HIS A 42 -61.98 10.03 -55.71
CA HIS A 42 -62.26 10.81 -54.51
C HIS A 42 -61.71 10.17 -53.22
N LEU A 43 -61.86 8.85 -53.04
CA LEU A 43 -61.34 8.14 -51.86
C LEU A 43 -59.81 8.12 -51.85
N ILE A 44 -59.20 7.98 -53.03
CA ILE A 44 -57.75 8.09 -53.20
C ILE A 44 -57.28 9.49 -52.78
N TYR A 45 -57.94 10.54 -53.25
CA TYR A 45 -57.61 11.94 -52.90
C TYR A 45 -57.75 12.23 -51.40
N GLN A 46 -58.81 11.76 -50.74
CA GLN A 46 -58.99 11.91 -49.29
C GLN A 46 -57.92 11.15 -48.49
N THR A 47 -57.54 9.97 -48.94
CA THR A 47 -56.49 9.17 -48.29
C THR A 47 -55.13 9.85 -48.43
N ILE A 48 -54.78 10.35 -49.62
CA ILE A 48 -53.52 11.09 -49.84
C ILE A 48 -53.46 12.36 -48.98
N THR A 49 -54.54 13.13 -48.92
CA THR A 49 -54.56 14.37 -48.13
C THR A 49 -54.48 14.12 -46.62
N SER A 50 -55.11 13.06 -46.12
CA SER A 50 -55.00 12.67 -44.70
C SER A 50 -53.60 12.13 -44.37
N GLN A 51 -53.03 11.28 -45.23
CA GLN A 51 -51.65 10.81 -45.10
C GLN A 51 -50.65 11.96 -45.16
N HIS A 52 -50.82 12.93 -46.07
CA HIS A 52 -49.96 14.12 -46.15
C HIS A 52 -50.03 14.96 -44.87
N LYS A 53 -51.22 15.15 -44.30
CA LYS A 53 -51.39 15.85 -43.02
C LYS A 53 -50.70 15.10 -41.87
N GLN A 54 -50.72 13.77 -41.88
CA GLN A 54 -50.10 12.95 -40.86
C GLN A 54 -48.56 12.98 -40.96
N THR A 55 -48.00 12.78 -42.15
CA THR A 55 -46.54 12.88 -42.37
C THR A 55 -45.99 14.27 -42.06
N GLN A 56 -46.78 15.34 -42.31
CA GLN A 56 -46.46 16.70 -41.87
C GLN A 56 -46.42 16.86 -40.34
N ARG A 57 -47.29 16.16 -39.60
CA ARG A 57 -47.25 16.18 -38.12
C ARG A 57 -46.05 15.41 -37.60
N ASP A 58 -45.78 14.24 -38.17
CA ASP A 58 -44.69 13.38 -37.72
C ASP A 58 -43.32 13.99 -38.08
N SER A 59 -43.18 14.65 -39.23
CA SER A 59 -41.96 15.40 -39.58
C SER A 59 -41.71 16.57 -38.64
N LYS A 60 -42.76 17.28 -38.20
CA LYS A 60 -42.65 18.35 -37.18
C LYS A 60 -42.18 17.80 -35.84
N LYS A 61 -42.76 16.68 -35.39
CA LYS A 61 -42.34 15.99 -34.15
C LYS A 61 -40.89 15.53 -34.22
N ALA A 62 -40.51 14.87 -35.32
CA ALA A 62 -39.13 14.43 -35.55
C ALA A 62 -38.16 15.62 -35.48
N ARG A 63 -38.50 16.75 -36.13
CA ARG A 63 -37.65 17.96 -36.10
C ARG A 63 -37.46 18.52 -34.69
N VAL A 64 -38.48 18.46 -33.83
CA VAL A 64 -38.36 18.88 -32.43
C VAL A 64 -37.45 17.92 -31.66
N ALA A 65 -37.65 16.61 -31.81
CA ALA A 65 -36.81 15.59 -31.17
C ALA A 65 -35.33 15.70 -31.60
N THR A 66 -35.06 15.92 -32.89
CA THR A 66 -33.69 16.12 -33.40
C THR A 66 -33.03 17.35 -32.78
N LYS A 67 -33.77 18.46 -32.61
CA LYS A 67 -33.24 19.65 -31.92
C LYS A 67 -32.92 19.39 -30.45
N GLN A 68 -33.79 18.66 -29.75
CA GLN A 68 -33.55 18.28 -28.35
C GLN A 68 -32.32 17.38 -28.22
N LEU A 69 -32.16 16.40 -29.11
CA LEU A 69 -30.98 15.55 -29.18
C LEU A 69 -29.71 16.37 -29.45
N GLN A 70 -29.77 17.32 -30.37
CA GLN A 70 -28.63 18.19 -30.67
C GLN A 70 -28.18 18.99 -29.44
N VAL A 71 -29.13 19.52 -28.66
CA VAL A 71 -28.83 20.19 -27.39
C VAL A 71 -28.20 19.22 -26.38
N ALA A 72 -28.77 18.02 -26.21
CA ALA A 72 -28.23 17.02 -25.29
C ALA A 72 -26.81 16.60 -25.67
N VAL A 73 -26.55 16.32 -26.95
CA VAL A 73 -25.22 15.97 -27.47
C VAL A 73 -24.23 17.11 -27.24
N SER A 74 -24.63 18.36 -27.48
CA SER A 74 -23.77 19.52 -27.21
C SER A 74 -23.41 19.67 -25.74
N LYS A 75 -24.34 19.32 -24.82
CA LYS A 75 -24.08 19.32 -23.38
C LYS A 75 -23.09 18.22 -23.00
N VAL A 76 -23.30 17.00 -23.51
CA VAL A 76 -22.38 15.87 -23.26
C VAL A 76 -20.98 16.18 -23.78
N ALA A 77 -20.87 16.72 -25.00
CA ALA A 77 -19.59 17.11 -25.59
C ALA A 77 -18.81 18.11 -24.71
N LYS A 78 -19.51 19.11 -24.14
CA LYS A 78 -18.90 20.06 -23.18
C LYS A 78 -18.41 19.36 -21.92
N THR A 79 -19.25 18.51 -21.30
CA THR A 79 -18.85 17.78 -20.09
C THR A 79 -17.69 16.83 -20.34
N CYS A 80 -17.61 16.19 -21.52
CA CYS A 80 -16.47 15.37 -21.90
C CYS A 80 -15.19 16.19 -22.05
N SER A 81 -15.26 17.39 -22.62
CA SER A 81 -14.12 18.31 -22.71
C SER A 81 -13.63 18.73 -21.32
N GLU A 82 -14.54 19.14 -20.44
CA GLU A 82 -14.22 19.55 -19.06
C GLU A 82 -13.60 18.39 -18.26
N ILE A 83 -14.12 17.17 -18.43
CA ILE A 83 -13.55 15.98 -17.80
C ILE A 83 -12.15 15.69 -18.37
N GLY A 84 -11.95 15.82 -19.69
CA GLY A 84 -10.65 15.66 -20.32
C GLY A 84 -9.59 16.60 -19.77
N GLU A 85 -9.92 17.88 -19.59
CA GLU A 85 -9.03 18.87 -18.98
C GLU A 85 -8.68 18.52 -17.53
N ARG A 86 -9.67 18.07 -16.75
CA ARG A 86 -9.46 17.64 -15.36
C ARG A 86 -8.59 16.40 -15.26
N ILE A 87 -8.75 15.44 -16.15
CA ILE A 87 -7.92 14.24 -16.22
C ILE A 87 -6.48 14.62 -16.53
N ALA A 88 -6.25 15.42 -17.57
CA ALA A 88 -4.90 15.87 -17.93
C ALA A 88 -4.20 16.62 -16.77
N ALA A 89 -4.95 17.44 -16.02
CA ALA A 89 -4.42 18.13 -14.85
C ALA A 89 -4.08 17.17 -13.69
N ILE A 90 -4.85 16.09 -13.50
CA ILE A 90 -4.59 15.07 -12.49
C ILE A 90 -3.37 14.24 -12.90
N GLU A 91 -3.27 13.83 -14.16
CA GLU A 91 -2.12 13.07 -14.69
C GLU A 91 -0.82 13.86 -14.50
N CYS A 92 -0.80 15.14 -14.89
CA CYS A 92 0.37 16.00 -14.69
C CYS A 92 0.77 16.12 -13.21
N ARG A 93 -0.21 16.22 -12.30
CA ARG A 93 0.06 16.24 -10.85
C ARG A 93 0.55 14.89 -10.33
N ALA A 94 0.04 13.78 -10.86
CA ALA A 94 0.49 12.45 -10.51
C ALA A 94 1.94 12.23 -10.94
N ASP A 95 2.30 12.61 -12.17
CA ASP A 95 3.68 12.52 -12.68
C ASP A 95 4.66 13.30 -11.81
N ALA A 96 4.29 14.53 -11.41
CA ALA A 96 5.12 15.35 -10.53
C ALA A 96 5.30 14.68 -9.15
N LEU A 97 4.21 14.16 -8.56
CA LEU A 97 4.27 13.47 -7.27
C LEU A 97 5.09 12.18 -7.34
N GLU A 98 5.01 11.42 -8.42
CA GLU A 98 5.81 10.22 -8.63
C GLU A 98 7.30 10.55 -8.74
N SER A 99 7.64 11.65 -9.43
CA SER A 99 9.01 12.15 -9.52
C SER A 99 9.57 12.56 -8.15
N ASP A 100 8.81 13.36 -7.40
CA ASP A 100 9.19 13.80 -6.05
C ASP A 100 9.31 12.61 -5.09
N HIS A 101 8.37 11.68 -5.14
CA HIS A 101 8.43 10.45 -4.35
C HIS A 101 9.66 9.62 -4.69
N GLY A 102 10.00 9.49 -5.97
CA GLY A 102 11.22 8.84 -6.44
C GLY A 102 12.51 9.52 -5.93
N ALA A 103 12.51 10.85 -5.80
CA ALA A 103 13.65 11.57 -5.24
C ALA A 103 13.78 11.36 -3.73
N VAL A 104 12.67 11.47 -2.98
CA VAL A 104 12.64 11.30 -1.52
C VAL A 104 13.04 9.89 -1.12
N THR A 105 12.53 8.87 -1.80
CA THR A 105 12.88 7.46 -1.53
C THR A 105 14.36 7.18 -1.73
N LYS A 106 14.98 7.73 -2.78
CA LYS A 106 16.43 7.63 -3.00
C LYS A 106 17.24 8.31 -1.90
N GLN A 107 16.81 9.49 -1.44
CA GLN A 107 17.46 10.19 -0.33
C GLN A 107 17.35 9.40 0.98
N ALA A 108 16.17 8.82 1.26
CA ALA A 108 15.97 7.98 2.44
C ALA A 108 16.93 6.77 2.43
N ALA A 109 17.02 6.05 1.31
CA ALA A 109 17.93 4.91 1.18
C ALA A 109 19.41 5.32 1.36
N MET A 110 19.80 6.48 0.82
CA MET A 110 21.15 7.02 1.03
C MET A 110 21.41 7.33 2.51
N HIS A 111 20.46 7.95 3.20
CA HIS A 111 20.60 8.26 4.62
C HIS A 111 20.62 7.01 5.50
N GLU A 112 19.81 5.99 5.20
CA GLU A 112 19.86 4.70 5.90
C GLU A 112 21.24 4.04 5.77
N SER A 113 21.82 4.05 4.58
CA SER A 113 23.19 3.55 4.36
C SER A 113 24.21 4.34 5.18
N GLN A 114 24.12 5.67 5.17
CA GLN A 114 25.03 6.54 5.94
C GLN A 114 24.90 6.30 7.45
N LEU A 115 23.67 6.13 7.94
CA LEU A 115 23.41 5.82 9.35
C LEU A 115 24.01 4.47 9.74
N SER A 116 23.84 3.44 8.91
CA SER A 116 24.46 2.13 9.13
C SER A 116 25.99 2.22 9.20
N ASP A 117 26.61 2.95 8.27
CA ASP A 117 28.06 3.15 8.26
C ASP A 117 28.55 3.89 9.50
N ILE A 118 27.82 4.90 9.95
CA ILE A 118 28.14 5.65 11.16
C ILE A 118 27.98 4.76 12.39
N GLN A 119 26.91 3.98 12.48
CA GLN A 119 26.68 3.03 13.57
C GLN A 119 27.84 2.03 13.68
N TRP A 120 28.26 1.45 12.56
CA TRP A 120 29.39 0.54 12.53
C TRP A 120 30.70 1.21 12.99
N LYS A 121 30.96 2.44 12.53
CA LYS A 121 32.14 3.22 12.96
C LYS A 121 32.10 3.53 14.46
N VAL A 122 30.94 3.91 14.98
CA VAL A 122 30.75 4.17 16.41
C VAL A 122 30.98 2.90 17.22
N GLU A 123 30.42 1.78 16.80
CA GLU A 123 30.65 0.48 17.45
C GLU A 123 32.13 0.08 17.46
N ASP A 124 32.83 0.21 16.32
CA ASP A 124 34.27 -0.04 16.25
C ASP A 124 35.05 0.87 17.19
N PHE A 125 34.72 2.17 17.24
CA PHE A 125 35.36 3.09 18.19
C PHE A 125 35.08 2.71 19.64
N GLU A 126 33.82 2.42 19.99
CA GLU A 126 33.47 2.00 21.34
C GLU A 126 34.18 0.72 21.75
N ASN A 127 34.25 -0.26 20.85
CA ASN A 127 34.99 -1.49 21.06
C ASN A 127 36.46 -1.19 21.29
N ARG A 128 37.10 -0.39 20.43
CA ARG A 128 38.52 -0.02 20.56
C ARG A 128 38.83 0.73 21.85
N GLN A 129 37.91 1.59 22.29
CA GLN A 129 38.02 2.32 23.55
C GLN A 129 37.84 1.39 24.77
N ARG A 130 37.04 0.34 24.65
CA ARG A 130 36.79 -0.64 25.73
C ARG A 130 37.71 -1.86 25.71
N ARG A 131 38.52 -2.08 24.66
CA ARG A 131 39.41 -3.25 24.51
C ARG A 131 40.30 -3.52 25.72
N ASN A 132 40.76 -2.47 26.40
CA ASN A 132 41.66 -2.59 27.55
C ASN A 132 40.92 -2.54 28.90
N ASN A 133 39.59 -2.54 28.89
CA ASN A 133 38.78 -2.48 30.10
C ASN A 133 38.29 -3.87 30.47
N LEU A 134 38.74 -4.38 31.62
CA LEU A 134 38.24 -5.64 32.18
C LEU A 134 37.09 -5.37 33.16
N ARG A 135 36.05 -6.21 33.11
CA ARG A 135 34.93 -6.18 34.06
C ARG A 135 35.01 -7.38 34.98
N LEU A 136 35.17 -7.14 36.27
CA LEU A 136 35.19 -8.16 37.30
C LEU A 136 33.82 -8.20 37.99
N MET A 137 33.18 -9.36 38.00
CA MET A 137 31.85 -9.59 38.55
C MET A 137 31.93 -10.45 39.82
N GLY A 138 30.98 -10.28 40.74
CA GLY A 138 30.89 -11.10 41.96
C GLY A 138 31.74 -10.61 43.15
N ILE A 139 32.34 -9.42 43.05
CA ILE A 139 33.05 -8.80 44.18
C ILE A 139 32.03 -8.11 45.09
N GLN A 140 31.91 -8.58 46.33
CA GLN A 140 31.02 -8.00 47.34
C GLN A 140 31.32 -6.51 47.56
N GLU A 141 30.33 -5.73 47.97
CA GLU A 141 30.53 -4.30 48.27
C GLU A 141 31.34 -4.13 49.57
N GLY A 142 32.24 -3.15 49.59
CA GLY A 142 33.02 -2.79 50.78
C GLY A 142 34.33 -3.56 51.02
N VAL A 143 34.53 -4.73 50.39
CA VAL A 143 35.80 -5.50 50.54
C VAL A 143 37.02 -4.81 49.92
N GLU A 144 36.80 -3.84 49.04
CA GLU A 144 37.86 -3.09 48.34
C GLU A 144 38.54 -2.05 49.24
N GLY A 145 37.86 -1.58 50.30
CA GLY A 145 38.31 -0.47 51.13
C GLY A 145 38.22 0.88 50.42
N GLN A 146 39.12 1.82 50.73
CA GLN A 146 39.14 3.17 50.12
C GLN A 146 39.78 3.19 48.72
N ASP A 147 40.70 2.27 48.42
CA ASP A 147 41.46 2.24 47.16
C ASP A 147 41.18 0.98 46.33
N SER A 148 40.18 1.06 45.44
CA SER A 148 39.81 -0.04 44.54
C SER A 148 40.99 -0.52 43.67
N ARG A 149 41.90 0.38 43.26
CA ARG A 149 43.08 0.04 42.45
C ARG A 149 44.06 -0.87 43.19
N ALA A 150 44.41 -0.53 44.44
CA ALA A 150 45.31 -1.33 45.25
C ALA A 150 44.69 -2.69 45.60
N PHE A 151 43.38 -2.75 45.79
CA PHE A 151 42.66 -4.02 45.96
C PHE A 151 42.76 -4.91 44.71
N ILE A 152 42.47 -4.39 43.51
CA ILE A 152 42.54 -5.16 42.27
C ILE A 152 43.96 -5.67 41.99
N ILE A 153 44.99 -4.86 42.24
CA ILE A 153 46.39 -5.31 42.09
C ILE A 153 46.70 -6.50 43.00
N ARG A 154 46.29 -6.44 44.28
CA ARG A 154 46.46 -7.56 45.21
C ARG A 154 45.70 -8.80 44.77
N LEU A 155 44.46 -8.62 44.30
CA LEU A 155 43.62 -9.71 43.81
C LEU A 155 44.27 -10.41 42.61
N LEU A 156 44.77 -9.65 41.63
CA LEU A 156 45.41 -10.21 40.43
C LEU A 156 46.73 -10.91 40.75
N LYS A 157 47.57 -10.34 41.63
CA LYS A 157 48.80 -11.01 42.09
C LYS A 157 48.53 -12.34 42.78
N ALA A 158 47.44 -12.42 43.54
CA ALA A 158 47.02 -13.66 44.19
C ALA A 158 46.42 -14.69 43.20
N ALA A 159 45.66 -14.22 42.21
CA ALA A 159 45.00 -15.07 41.22
C ALA A 159 45.95 -15.58 40.11
N LEU A 160 46.99 -14.80 39.78
CA LEU A 160 47.95 -15.08 38.70
C LEU A 160 49.40 -15.06 39.22
N PRO A 161 49.78 -15.99 40.12
CA PRO A 161 51.10 -15.97 40.76
C PRO A 161 52.26 -16.22 39.78
N GLU A 162 52.00 -16.86 38.64
CA GLU A 162 53.01 -17.19 37.61
C GLU A 162 53.41 -15.98 36.75
N GLN A 163 52.62 -14.89 36.76
CA GLN A 163 52.89 -13.66 35.99
C GLN A 163 53.84 -12.74 36.76
N THR A 164 55.08 -13.20 36.94
CA THR A 164 56.14 -12.49 37.70
C THR A 164 56.80 -11.35 36.92
N GLY A 165 56.63 -11.31 35.59
CA GLY A 165 57.21 -10.29 34.72
C GLY A 165 56.40 -8.98 34.59
N TRP A 166 55.20 -8.90 35.18
CA TRP A 166 54.31 -7.75 34.99
C TRP A 166 54.36 -6.80 36.19
N ASP A 167 54.63 -5.52 35.91
CA ASP A 167 54.50 -4.46 36.89
C ASP A 167 53.05 -3.97 36.94
N TRP A 168 52.21 -4.71 37.68
CA TRP A 168 50.78 -4.41 37.81
C TRP A 168 50.47 -2.98 38.26
N GLU A 169 51.40 -2.32 38.97
CA GLU A 169 51.26 -0.93 39.41
C GLU A 169 51.40 0.06 38.25
N LYS A 170 52.07 -0.30 37.15
CA LYS A 170 52.17 0.52 35.95
C LYS A 170 51.15 0.14 34.88
N GLU A 171 50.83 -1.15 34.77
CA GLU A 171 49.91 -1.66 33.74
C GLU A 171 48.45 -1.29 34.02
N ILE A 172 48.04 -1.21 35.30
CA ILE A 172 46.66 -0.84 35.66
C ILE A 172 46.56 0.67 35.79
N GLN A 173 46.00 1.31 34.75
CA GLN A 173 45.85 2.77 34.72
C GLN A 173 44.74 3.27 35.67
N ARG A 174 43.58 2.60 35.69
CA ARG A 174 42.43 3.00 36.50
C ARG A 174 41.65 1.76 36.95
N ALA A 175 41.13 1.81 38.17
CA ALA A 175 40.17 0.83 38.67
C ALA A 175 39.10 1.57 39.46
N HIS A 176 37.84 1.28 39.17
CA HIS A 176 36.71 1.89 39.84
C HIS A 176 35.52 0.92 39.75
N ARG A 177 34.59 1.06 40.71
CA ARG A 177 33.29 0.39 40.58
C ARG A 177 32.50 1.03 39.46
N PHE A 178 31.94 0.18 38.60
CA PHE A 178 30.96 0.64 37.65
C PHE A 178 29.68 0.98 38.43
N PRO A 179 29.16 2.22 38.36
CA PRO A 179 27.92 2.55 39.03
C PRO A 179 26.82 1.68 38.42
N LEU A 180 26.12 0.91 39.25
CA LEU A 180 24.89 0.26 38.84
C LEU A 180 23.94 1.40 38.44
N GLN A 181 23.71 1.58 37.13
CA GLN A 181 22.54 2.32 36.67
C GLN A 181 21.33 1.48 37.08
N MET A 182 20.85 1.73 38.30
CA MET A 182 19.58 1.23 38.79
C MET A 182 18.48 1.96 38.01
N GLY A 183 18.22 1.53 36.78
CA GLY A 183 16.90 1.70 36.20
C GLY A 183 15.93 0.92 37.09
N SER A 184 15.18 1.61 37.96
CA SER A 184 14.17 0.96 38.77
C SER A 184 12.97 0.58 37.89
N TYR A 185 13.02 -0.58 37.23
CA TYR A 185 11.86 -1.13 36.54
C TYR A 185 10.98 -1.83 37.60
N ALA A 186 10.11 -1.05 38.24
CA ALA A 186 9.05 -1.63 39.04
C ALA A 186 7.98 -2.17 38.08
N CYS A 187 7.89 -3.50 37.96
CA CYS A 187 6.71 -4.12 37.34
C CYS A 187 5.49 -3.75 38.21
N LYS A 188 4.64 -2.85 37.70
CA LYS A 188 3.46 -2.32 38.42
C LYS A 188 2.46 -3.40 38.86
N GLY A 189 2.61 -4.65 38.41
CA GLY A 189 1.70 -5.75 38.74
C GLY A 189 2.12 -6.70 39.86
N CYS A 190 3.41 -6.86 40.19
CA CYS A 190 3.82 -7.98 41.07
C CYS A 190 4.66 -7.64 42.31
N GLY A 191 5.01 -6.36 42.55
CA GLY A 191 5.67 -5.92 43.78
C GLY A 191 7.07 -6.49 44.06
N ARG A 192 7.60 -7.40 43.23
CA ARG A 192 8.96 -7.93 43.36
C ARG A 192 9.95 -7.03 42.62
N LYS A 193 10.95 -6.53 43.34
CA LYS A 193 12.10 -5.81 42.77
C LYS A 193 12.90 -6.79 41.90
N ARG A 194 12.82 -6.67 40.57
CA ARG A 194 13.73 -7.39 39.65
C ARG A 194 15.02 -6.58 39.48
N MET A 195 16.17 -7.26 39.52
CA MET A 195 17.44 -6.66 39.14
C MET A 195 17.57 -6.61 37.61
N GLY A 196 17.91 -5.43 37.07
CA GLY A 196 18.64 -5.18 35.82
C GLY A 196 18.37 -6.07 34.59
N GLU A 197 17.54 -5.60 33.65
CA GLU A 197 17.17 -6.31 32.40
C GLU A 197 18.26 -6.39 31.31
N ALA A 198 19.40 -5.72 31.44
CA ALA A 198 20.33 -5.61 30.29
C ALA A 198 21.17 -6.88 30.00
N ILE A 199 21.22 -7.87 30.89
CA ILE A 199 22.02 -9.10 30.69
C ILE A 199 21.13 -10.34 30.41
N TRP A 200 19.82 -10.25 30.63
CA TRP A 200 18.93 -11.43 30.66
C TRP A 200 17.92 -11.55 29.52
N ALA A 201 17.91 -10.63 28.54
CA ALA A 201 16.98 -10.67 27.41
C ALA A 201 16.96 -12.03 26.65
N PRO A 202 18.09 -12.73 26.40
CA PRO A 202 18.06 -14.02 25.72
C PRO A 202 17.44 -15.15 26.55
N PHE A 203 17.33 -14.99 27.88
CA PHE A 203 16.83 -16.03 28.79
C PHE A 203 15.34 -15.88 29.12
N ALA A 204 14.78 -14.67 28.96
CA ALA A 204 13.37 -14.39 29.26
C ALA A 204 12.39 -15.13 28.31
N GLN A 205 12.82 -15.40 27.07
CA GLN A 205 12.05 -16.16 26.10
C GLN A 205 11.89 -17.64 26.48
N TRP A 206 12.77 -18.16 27.35
CA TRP A 206 12.71 -19.55 27.83
C TRP A 206 11.73 -19.76 29.00
N LEU A 207 11.28 -18.69 29.66
CA LEU A 207 10.36 -18.75 30.82
C LEU A 207 8.93 -18.28 30.50
N GLY A 208 8.57 -18.07 29.23
CA GLY A 208 7.18 -17.84 28.80
C GLY A 208 6.54 -16.54 29.32
N CYS A 209 7.32 -15.47 29.50
CA CYS A 209 6.78 -14.17 29.97
C CYS A 209 6.66 -13.19 28.79
N GLU A 210 5.48 -13.18 28.16
CA GLU A 210 5.26 -12.61 26.81
C GLU A 210 4.74 -11.16 26.79
N GLN A 211 4.99 -10.35 27.83
CA GLN A 211 4.54 -8.95 27.84
C GLN A 211 5.67 -7.98 28.20
N ALA A 212 6.53 -7.71 27.23
CA ALA A 212 7.33 -6.48 27.21
C ALA A 212 6.43 -5.34 26.71
N SER A 213 5.78 -4.64 27.65
CA SER A 213 5.00 -3.42 27.34
C SER A 213 5.94 -2.25 27.03
N SER A 214 5.53 -1.50 26.01
CA SER A 214 6.18 -0.37 25.34
C SER A 214 6.92 0.66 26.20
N TYR A 215 8.04 1.12 25.64
CA TYR A 215 8.78 2.34 25.99
C TYR A 215 7.85 3.58 25.99
N ALA A 216 7.97 4.43 27.01
CA ALA A 216 7.50 5.83 26.95
C ALA A 216 8.72 6.75 27.03
N PRO A 217 8.88 7.73 26.12
CA PRO A 217 10.03 8.61 26.13
C PRO A 217 9.95 9.65 27.25
N PHE A 218 11.11 9.90 27.85
CA PHE A 218 11.38 10.88 28.89
C PHE A 218 10.99 12.30 28.44
N GLN A 219 9.96 12.90 29.06
CA GLN A 219 9.69 14.34 28.96
C GLN A 219 10.56 15.07 29.99
N ARG A 220 11.46 15.94 29.49
CA ARG A 220 12.21 16.87 30.34
C ARG A 220 11.29 17.99 30.82
N SER A 221 11.36 18.27 32.12
CA SER A 221 10.92 19.53 32.73
C SER A 221 12.04 20.56 32.64
#